data_AF-X1PPB6-F1
#
_entry.id   AF-X1PPB6-F1
#
_cell.length_a   1.000
_cell.length_b   1.000
_cell.length_c   1.000
_cell.angle_alpha   90.00
_cell.angle_beta   90.00
_cell.angle_gamma   90.00
#
_symmetry.space_group_name_H-M   'P 1'
#
loop_
_entity.id
_entity.type
_entity.pdbx_description
1 polymer ?
#
loop_
_entity_poly.entity_id
_entity_poly.type
_entity_poly.pdbx_seq_one_letter_code
_entity_poly.pdbx_strand_id
1 'polypeptide(L)'
;PIYRFPAVSRDIALIVDEQTSYQQVESIIKSFPLVTEVTLFDFYTGEQIPQGKKSFAIRVVYQSPDHTLTDEEVNQIQQDMLAKLNQELGGILRS
;
A
#
# COMPACT_ATOMS: atom_id res chain seq x y z
N PRO A 1 -13.67 -16.46 9.93
CA PRO A 1 -12.64 -16.40 10.99
C PRO A 1 -13.00 -15.30 11.99
N ILE A 2 -13.07 -15.60 13.29
CA ILE A 2 -13.19 -14.56 14.32
C ILE A 2 -11.77 -14.07 14.58
N TYR A 3 -11.47 -12.85 14.17
CA TYR A 3 -10.17 -12.25 14.44
C TYR A 3 -10.07 -11.89 15.92
N ARG A 4 -9.07 -12.45 16.60
CA ARG A 4 -8.88 -12.26 18.04
C ARG A 4 -8.27 -10.89 18.38
N PHE A 5 -7.54 -10.30 17.44
CA PHE A 5 -6.82 -9.03 17.60
C PHE A 5 -7.34 -7.99 16.61
N PRO A 6 -7.34 -6.71 16.96
CA PRO A 6 -7.86 -5.66 16.08
C PRO A 6 -6.99 -5.50 14.83
N ALA A 7 -7.63 -5.11 13.73
CA ALA A 7 -6.93 -4.73 12.51
C ALA A 7 -6.56 -3.23 12.55
N VAL A 8 -5.49 -2.87 11.85
CA VAL A 8 -5.05 -1.49 11.63
C VAL A 8 -5.14 -1.21 10.13
N SER A 9 -5.71 -0.07 9.75
CA SER A 9 -5.76 0.36 8.34
C SER A 9 -4.88 1.58 8.10
N ARG A 10 -4.21 1.61 6.94
CA ARG A 10 -3.46 2.78 6.45
C ARG A 10 -3.81 3.00 4.98
N ASP A 11 -4.02 4.26 4.62
CA ASP A 11 -4.24 4.66 3.23
C ASP A 11 -2.93 5.19 2.66
N ILE A 12 -2.62 4.81 1.42
CA ILE A 12 -1.44 5.27 0.68
C ILE A 12 -1.84 5.85 -0.66
N ALA A 13 -1.17 6.94 -1.05
CA ALA A 13 -1.23 7.47 -2.41
C ALA A 13 0.08 7.14 -3.15
N LEU A 14 -0.02 6.37 -4.22
CA LEU A 14 1.11 5.89 -4.99
C LEU A 14 1.05 6.44 -6.41
N ILE A 15 2.02 7.27 -6.79
CA ILE A 15 2.18 7.74 -8.17
C ILE A 15 3.16 6.83 -8.91
N VAL A 16 2.71 6.20 -9.98
CA VAL A 16 3.50 5.27 -10.81
C VAL A 16 3.37 5.62 -12.29
N ASP A 17 4.23 5.03 -13.12
CA ASP A 17 4.06 5.09 -14.57
C ASP A 17 2.69 4.59 -15.00
N GLU A 18 2.15 5.21 -16.05
CA GLU A 18 0.83 4.88 -16.59
C GLU A 18 0.72 3.40 -17.02
N GLN A 19 1.84 2.79 -17.39
CA GLN A 19 1.93 1.38 -17.78
C GLN A 19 1.89 0.41 -16.58
N THR A 20 2.15 0.87 -15.36
CA THR A 20 2.20 0.02 -14.16
C THR A 20 0.80 -0.45 -13.80
N SER A 21 0.53 -1.75 -13.89
CA SER A 21 -0.79 -2.29 -13.53
C SER A 21 -1.03 -2.22 -12.01
N TYR A 22 -2.29 -2.08 -11.60
CA TYR A 22 -2.65 -2.21 -10.18
C TYR A 22 -2.27 -3.59 -9.63
N GLN A 23 -2.37 -4.65 -10.45
CA GLN A 23 -1.99 -6.00 -10.04
C GLN A 23 -0.52 -6.10 -9.62
N GLN A 24 0.40 -5.39 -10.29
CA GLN A 24 1.81 -5.34 -9.86
C GLN A 24 1.95 -4.70 -8.48
N VAL A 25 1.28 -3.57 -8.27
CA VAL A 25 1.26 -2.86 -6.98
C VAL A 25 0.69 -3.75 -5.88
N GLU A 26 -0.48 -4.33 -6.11
CA GLU A 26 -1.19 -5.21 -5.18
C GLU A 26 -0.34 -6.43 -4.82
N SER A 27 0.33 -7.04 -5.80
CA SER A 27 1.20 -8.21 -5.58
C SER A 27 2.38 -7.88 -4.66
N ILE A 28 2.98 -6.70 -4.83
CA ILE A 28 4.06 -6.24 -3.94
C ILE A 28 3.51 -6.01 -2.53
N ILE A 29 2.40 -5.29 -2.37
CA ILE A 29 1.80 -5.00 -1.06
C ILE A 29 1.42 -6.29 -0.34
N LYS A 30 0.75 -7.23 -1.02
CA LYS A 30 0.37 -8.55 -0.45
C LYS A 30 1.55 -9.44 -0.09
N SER A 31 2.76 -9.14 -0.58
CA SER A 31 3.98 -9.87 -0.20
C SER A 31 4.53 -9.49 1.17
N PHE A 32 4.02 -8.42 1.79
CA PHE A 32 4.47 -7.98 3.11
C PHE A 32 3.77 -8.73 4.23
N PRO A 33 4.47 -8.96 5.36
CA PRO A 33 3.89 -9.65 6.50
C PRO A 33 2.73 -8.85 7.09
N LEU A 34 1.78 -9.57 7.70
CA LEU A 34 0.62 -9.02 8.42
C LEU A 34 -0.39 -8.26 7.54
N VAL A 35 -0.12 -8.06 6.25
CA VAL A 35 -1.10 -7.55 5.29
C VAL A 35 -2.19 -8.61 5.08
N THR A 36 -3.43 -8.23 5.35
CA THR A 36 -4.61 -9.12 5.24
C THR A 36 -5.57 -8.69 4.14
N GLU A 37 -5.63 -7.38 3.84
CA GLU A 37 -6.47 -6.84 2.78
C GLU A 37 -5.75 -5.67 2.09
N VAL A 38 -5.96 -5.55 0.78
CA VAL A 38 -5.48 -4.45 -0.05
C VAL A 38 -6.63 -4.04 -0.97
N THR A 39 -7.03 -2.77 -0.90
CA THR A 39 -8.20 -2.28 -1.60
C THR A 39 -7.86 -0.98 -2.33
N LEU A 40 -7.94 -1.00 -3.66
CA LEU A 40 -7.92 0.22 -4.47
C LEU A 40 -9.27 0.90 -4.36
N PHE A 41 -9.30 2.12 -3.82
CA PHE A 41 -10.55 2.87 -3.65
C PHE A 41 -10.61 4.14 -4.48
N ASP A 42 -9.48 4.63 -4.99
CA ASP A 42 -9.46 5.73 -5.95
C ASP A 42 -8.34 5.54 -6.97
N PHE A 43 -8.61 6.01 -8.19
CA PHE A 43 -7.69 6.00 -9.32
C PHE A 43 -7.79 7.35 -10.01
N TYR A 44 -6.67 8.07 -10.08
CA TYR A 44 -6.64 9.43 -10.62
C TYR A 44 -5.57 9.60 -11.70
N THR A 45 -6.01 10.18 -12.82
CA THR A 45 -5.18 10.73 -13.89
C THR A 45 -5.68 12.14 -14.17
N GLY A 46 -4.81 13.14 -14.12
CA GLY A 46 -5.21 14.53 -14.36
C GLY A 46 -4.07 15.52 -14.13
N GLU A 47 -4.38 16.80 -14.22
CA GLU A 47 -3.39 17.90 -14.30
C GLU A 47 -2.42 17.97 -13.09
N GLN A 48 -2.81 17.42 -11.93
CA GLN A 48 -1.98 17.40 -10.72
C GLN A 48 -0.99 16.22 -10.66
N ILE A 49 -1.05 15.32 -11.65
CA ILE A 49 -0.18 14.17 -11.82
C ILE A 49 0.75 14.43 -13.01
N PRO A 50 2.07 14.19 -12.87
CA PRO A 50 3.00 14.36 -13.98
C PRO A 50 2.57 13.57 -15.23
N GLN A 51 2.86 14.12 -16.41
CA GLN A 51 2.54 13.45 -17.67
C GLN A 51 3.15 12.04 -17.73
N GLY A 52 2.37 11.06 -18.20
CA GLY A 52 2.78 9.66 -18.26
C GLY A 52 2.77 8.93 -16.91
N LYS A 53 2.26 9.57 -15.86
CA LYS A 53 2.04 8.97 -14.54
C LYS A 53 0.55 8.87 -14.21
N LYS A 54 0.24 8.05 -13.22
CA LYS A 54 -1.09 7.90 -12.61
C LYS A 54 -0.98 7.74 -11.11
N SER A 55 -2.05 8.04 -10.38
CA SER A 55 -2.11 7.88 -8.92
C SER A 55 -3.11 6.80 -8.53
N PHE A 56 -2.71 5.93 -7.61
CA PHE A 56 -3.58 4.97 -6.94
C PHE A 56 -3.75 5.37 -5.48
N ALA A 57 -4.99 5.42 -4.99
CA ALA A 57 -5.28 5.49 -3.57
C ALA A 57 -5.68 4.09 -3.06
N ILE A 58 -4.85 3.55 -2.18
CA ILE A 58 -4.93 2.16 -1.75
C ILE A 58 -5.05 2.13 -0.23
N ARG A 59 -6.03 1.37 0.26
CA ARG A 59 -6.13 1.00 1.67
C ARG A 59 -5.44 -0.32 1.89
N VAL A 60 -4.55 -0.36 2.88
CA VAL A 60 -3.88 -1.58 3.34
C VAL A 60 -4.33 -1.88 4.75
N VAL A 61 -4.74 -3.13 4.99
CA VAL A 61 -5.19 -3.61 6.31
C VAL A 61 -4.14 -4.57 6.86
N TYR A 62 -3.63 -4.23 8.04
CA TYR A 62 -2.68 -5.02 8.80
C TYR A 62 -3.38 -5.71 9.96
N GLN A 63 -3.05 -6.97 10.19
CA GLN A 63 -3.54 -7.70 11.34
C GLN A 63 -2.61 -8.84 11.71
N SER A 64 -2.35 -8.97 13.00
CA SER A 64 -1.64 -10.12 13.55
C SER A 64 -2.63 -11.20 14.02
N PRO A 65 -2.29 -12.50 13.83
CA PRO A 65 -3.09 -13.60 14.35
C PRO A 65 -2.89 -13.84 15.86
N ASP A 66 -1.84 -13.29 16.48
CA ASP A 66 -1.39 -13.65 17.83
C ASP A 66 -1.14 -12.46 18.79
N HIS A 67 -1.18 -11.21 18.32
CA HIS A 67 -1.08 -10.01 19.16
C HIS A 67 -1.78 -8.79 18.55
N THR A 68 -2.01 -7.76 19.36
CA THR A 68 -2.41 -6.42 18.88
C THR A 68 -1.18 -5.72 18.33
N LEU A 69 -1.22 -5.29 17.07
CA LEU A 69 -0.12 -4.57 16.43
C LEU A 69 0.15 -3.23 17.14
N THR A 70 1.42 -2.91 17.35
CA THR A 70 1.82 -1.55 17.76
C THR A 70 1.93 -0.62 16.55
N ASP A 71 1.90 0.69 16.81
CA ASP A 71 2.14 1.67 15.75
C ASP A 71 3.57 1.56 15.19
N GLU A 72 4.59 1.24 16.01
CA GLU A 72 5.94 1.05 15.51
C GLU A 72 6.05 -0.13 14.54
N GLU A 73 5.41 -1.26 14.85
CA GLU A 73 5.41 -2.45 13.99
C GLU A 73 4.76 -2.16 12.64
N VAL A 74 3.58 -1.53 12.65
CA VAL A 74 2.88 -1.15 11.41
C VAL A 74 3.71 -0.14 10.61
N ASN A 75 4.32 0.84 11.28
CA ASN A 75 5.15 1.85 10.62
C ASN A 75 6.40 1.23 9.97
N GLN A 76 7.05 0.26 10.61
CA GLN A 76 8.21 -0.41 10.04
C GLN A 76 7.83 -1.20 8.78
N ILE A 77 6.78 -2.04 8.86
CA ILE A 77 6.28 -2.80 7.71
C ILE A 77 5.89 -1.87 6.56
N GLN A 78 5.21 -0.76 6.89
CA GLN A 78 4.81 0.25 5.93
C GLN A 78 6.03 0.88 5.24
N GLN A 79 7.06 1.29 5.99
CA GLN A 79 8.26 1.89 5.40
C GLN A 79 8.99 0.92 4.47
N ASP A 80 9.13 -0.35 4.86
CA ASP A 80 9.75 -1.37 4.02
C ASP A 80 8.93 -1.65 2.75
N MET A 81 7.60 -1.64 2.86
CA MET A 81 6.67 -1.75 1.74
C MET A 81 6.82 -0.60 0.75
N LEU A 82 6.83 0.62 1.27
CA LEU A 82 6.99 1.82 0.47
C LEU A 82 8.35 1.85 -0.24
N ALA A 83 9.42 1.43 0.44
CA ALA A 83 10.74 1.31 -0.16
C ALA A 83 10.77 0.31 -1.32
N LYS A 84 10.16 -0.86 -1.15
CA LYS A 84 10.08 -1.88 -2.22
C LYS A 84 9.25 -1.42 -3.41
N LEU A 85 8.10 -0.77 -3.18
CA LEU A 85 7.28 -0.19 -4.24
C LEU A 85 8.06 0.86 -5.05
N ASN A 86 8.82 1.72 -4.37
CA ASN A 86 9.67 2.69 -5.03
C ASN A 86 10.79 2.02 -5.86
N GLN A 87 11.46 1.02 -5.29
CA GLN A 87 12.53 0.28 -5.97
C GLN A 87 12.05 -0.49 -7.22
N GLU A 88 10.92 -1.19 -7.13
CA GLU A 88 10.44 -2.06 -8.22
C GLU A 88 9.65 -1.31 -9.29
N LEU A 89 8.93 -0.24 -8.93
CA LEU A 89 7.99 0.44 -9.83
C LEU A 89 8.41 1.88 -10.17
N GLY A 90 9.50 2.38 -9.61
CA GLY A 90 9.91 3.79 -9.76
C GLY A 90 8.85 4.77 -9.26
N GLY A 91 8.02 4.33 -8.30
CA GLY A 91 6.87 5.08 -7.82
C GLY A 91 7.28 6.24 -6.92
N ILE A 92 6.76 7.44 -7.22
CA ILE A 92 6.92 8.61 -6.34
C ILE A 92 5.79 8.54 -5.30
N LEU A 93 6.17 8.42 -4.04
CA LEU A 93 5.24 8.42 -2.93
C LEU A 93 4.76 9.83 -2.60
N ARG A 94 3.46 9.96 -2.35
CA ARG A 94 2.87 11.14 -1.70
C ARG A 94 2.18 10.66 -0.42
N SER A 95 2.66 11.17 0.73
CA SER A 95 2.01 11.02 2.04
C SER A 95 0.92 12.05 2.21
#